data_AF-A0A6P0I8D0-F1
#
_entry.id   AF-A0A6P0I8D0-F1
#
_cell.length_a   1.000
_cell.length_b   1.000
_cell.length_c   1.000
_cell.angle_alpha   90.00
_cell.angle_beta   90.00
_cell.angle_gamma   90.00
#
_symmetry.space_group_name_H-M   'P 1'
#
loop_
_entity.id
_entity.type
_entity.pdbx_description
1 polymer ?
#
loop_
_entity_poly.entity_id
_entity_poly.type
_entity_poly.pdbx_seq_one_letter_code
_entity_poly.pdbx_strand_id
1 'polypeptide(L)'
;VMEIVTKYDIDGIQFDDHFGLPAEFGYDDFTVKLYEKELPGLSPSDNYQETFWVRWRADKINNFMERVSEEIKSIKPDCIISVSPNPFHFALPAYLQDWFTWEREELIDEIVLQVYRSDMKRFINELERTEVKLAKNNIPFAIGILTGLKNNSTPITIIEEQIEAVRKRNFAGVSFFFYESLWKWGKESENIRNEALEKIFQGKISRPHISSSKKEGKLLRS
;
A
#
# COMPACT_ATOMS: atom_id res chain seq x y z
N VAL A 1 2.84 -14.56 -9.74
CA VAL A 1 1.81 -13.59 -10.20
C VAL A 1 1.18 -14.01 -11.51
N MET A 2 1.92 -14.07 -12.63
CA MET A 2 1.35 -14.37 -13.96
C MET A 2 0.55 -15.68 -14.02
N GLU A 3 1.04 -16.73 -13.36
CA GLU A 3 0.28 -17.98 -13.25
C GLU A 3 -1.11 -17.77 -12.64
N ILE A 4 -1.22 -16.96 -11.59
CA ILE A 4 -2.49 -16.70 -10.90
C ILE A 4 -3.44 -15.95 -11.85
N VAL A 5 -2.94 -14.87 -12.47
CA VAL A 5 -3.71 -14.04 -13.40
C VAL A 5 -4.18 -14.83 -14.62
N THR A 6 -3.39 -15.80 -15.09
CA THR A 6 -3.71 -16.60 -16.27
C THR A 6 -4.67 -17.75 -15.97
N LYS A 7 -4.49 -18.43 -14.82
CA LYS A 7 -5.17 -19.71 -14.55
C LYS A 7 -6.42 -19.60 -13.69
N TYR A 8 -6.62 -18.49 -13.00
CA TYR A 8 -7.70 -18.35 -12.02
C TYR A 8 -8.60 -17.16 -12.35
N ASP A 9 -9.89 -17.33 -12.11
CA ASP A 9 -10.84 -16.23 -12.23
C ASP A 9 -10.78 -15.35 -10.97
N ILE A 10 -9.89 -14.36 -11.02
CA ILE A 10 -9.69 -13.37 -9.96
C ILE A 10 -10.06 -11.97 -10.42
N ASP A 11 -10.56 -11.13 -9.52
CA ASP A 11 -10.81 -9.70 -9.80
C ASP A 11 -9.53 -8.85 -9.72
N GLY A 12 -8.52 -9.31 -8.99
CA GLY A 12 -7.31 -8.53 -8.74
C GLY A 12 -6.21 -9.28 -8.00
N ILE A 13 -5.04 -8.65 -7.97
CA ILE A 13 -3.88 -9.04 -7.18
C ILE A 13 -3.56 -7.92 -6.20
N GLN A 14 -3.31 -8.26 -4.94
CA GLN A 14 -2.75 -7.33 -3.97
C GLN A 14 -1.30 -7.69 -3.64
N PHE A 15 -0.41 -6.73 -3.80
CA PHE A 15 0.98 -6.80 -3.34
C PHE A 15 1.09 -6.24 -1.92
N ASP A 16 1.92 -6.87 -1.09
CA ASP A 16 2.13 -6.43 0.30
C ASP A 16 3.26 -5.38 0.40
N ASP A 17 3.59 -5.02 1.64
CA ASP A 17 4.67 -4.09 1.98
C ASP A 17 6.07 -4.66 1.73
N HIS A 18 6.19 -5.92 1.33
CA HIS A 18 7.44 -6.59 0.96
C HIS A 18 7.63 -6.66 -0.56
N PHE A 19 6.73 -6.09 -1.36
CA PHE A 19 7.05 -5.75 -2.76
C PHE A 19 8.01 -4.55 -2.77
N GLY A 20 9.25 -4.81 -2.36
CA GLY A 20 10.26 -3.86 -1.93
C GLY A 20 11.46 -4.64 -1.39
N LEU A 21 12.49 -3.95 -0.91
CA LEU A 21 13.65 -4.58 -0.28
C LEU A 21 14.15 -3.71 0.88
N PRO A 22 14.52 -4.28 2.04
CA PRO A 22 15.15 -3.52 3.10
C PRO A 22 16.28 -2.65 2.56
N ALA A 23 16.32 -1.38 2.98
CA ALA A 23 17.25 -0.41 2.43
C ALA A 23 18.71 -0.77 2.72
N GLU A 24 18.99 -1.69 3.64
CA GLU A 24 20.32 -2.25 3.90
C GLU A 24 20.83 -3.19 2.78
N PHE A 25 19.97 -3.65 1.87
CA PHE A 25 20.32 -4.66 0.84
C PHE A 25 20.85 -4.03 -0.46
N GLY A 26 21.23 -4.84 -1.45
CA GLY A 26 21.68 -4.34 -2.77
C GLY A 26 23.16 -4.00 -2.87
N TYR A 27 23.98 -4.49 -1.93
CA TYR A 27 25.44 -4.42 -1.97
C TYR A 27 26.09 -5.70 -2.51
N ASP A 28 25.32 -6.59 -3.12
CA ASP A 28 25.87 -7.76 -3.80
C ASP A 28 26.64 -7.34 -5.07
N ASP A 29 27.59 -8.19 -5.48
CA ASP A 29 28.47 -7.96 -6.62
C ASP A 29 27.72 -7.54 -7.90
N PHE A 30 26.55 -8.10 -8.16
CA PHE A 30 25.79 -7.78 -9.37
C PHE A 30 25.21 -6.37 -9.28
N THR A 31 24.55 -6.03 -8.17
CA THR A 31 23.93 -4.72 -7.98
C THR A 31 24.96 -3.59 -7.96
N VAL A 32 26.10 -3.79 -7.28
CA VAL A 32 27.20 -2.81 -7.24
C VAL A 32 27.78 -2.58 -8.64
N LYS A 33 28.10 -3.65 -9.38
CA LYS A 33 28.62 -3.53 -10.75
C LYS A 33 27.62 -2.88 -11.70
N LEU A 34 26.32 -3.12 -11.50
CA LEU A 34 25.28 -2.46 -12.29
C LEU A 34 25.24 -0.96 -12.01
N TYR A 35 25.33 -0.56 -10.74
CA TYR A 35 25.38 0.86 -10.36
C TYR A 35 26.58 1.58 -10.98
N GLU A 36 27.79 1.03 -10.83
CA GLU A 36 29.02 1.61 -11.38
C GLU A 36 29.01 1.67 -12.91
N LYS A 37 28.37 0.70 -13.56
CA LYS A 37 28.21 0.67 -15.02
C LYS A 37 27.25 1.76 -15.50
N GLU A 38 26.13 1.96 -14.82
CA GLU A 38 25.14 2.98 -15.21
C GLU A 38 25.58 4.39 -14.83
N LEU A 39 26.44 4.51 -13.82
CA LEU A 39 26.92 5.79 -13.29
C LEU A 39 28.46 5.78 -13.21
N PRO A 40 29.15 5.93 -14.36
CA PRO A 40 30.60 5.85 -14.40
C PRO A 40 31.27 6.84 -13.46
N GLY A 41 32.19 6.34 -12.63
CA GLY A 41 32.93 7.14 -11.65
C GLY A 41 32.24 7.30 -10.30
N LEU A 42 31.05 6.72 -10.11
CA LEU A 42 30.37 6.63 -8.82
C LEU A 42 30.35 5.18 -8.33
N SER A 43 30.52 4.99 -7.02
CA SER A 43 30.26 3.73 -6.33
C SER A 43 29.11 3.93 -5.34
N PRO A 44 28.37 2.86 -4.96
CA PRO A 44 27.33 2.96 -3.95
C PRO A 44 27.88 3.51 -2.63
N SER A 45 27.09 4.34 -1.95
CA SER A 45 27.44 4.85 -0.63
C SER A 45 27.40 3.73 0.41
N ASP A 46 28.38 3.68 1.32
CA ASP A 46 28.35 2.77 2.49
C ASP A 46 27.20 3.10 3.45
N ASN A 47 26.72 4.35 3.44
CA ASN A 47 25.47 4.70 4.10
C ASN A 47 24.29 4.27 3.21
N TYR A 48 23.59 3.22 3.63
CA TYR A 48 22.45 2.65 2.93
C TYR A 48 21.23 3.56 2.84
N GLN A 49 21.19 4.63 3.65
CA GLN A 49 20.16 5.66 3.64
C GLN A 49 20.56 6.89 2.81
N GLU A 50 21.72 6.87 2.15
CA GLU A 50 22.12 7.95 1.25
C GLU A 50 21.08 8.10 0.15
N THR A 51 20.67 9.35 -0.09
CA THR A 51 19.46 9.68 -0.84
C THR A 51 19.54 9.20 -2.28
N PHE A 52 20.68 9.40 -2.94
CA PHE A 52 20.86 9.00 -4.33
C PHE A 52 20.90 7.46 -4.46
N TRP A 53 21.56 6.77 -3.53
CA TRP A 53 21.61 5.31 -3.49
C TRP A 53 20.25 4.65 -3.20
N VAL A 54 19.47 5.21 -2.27
CA VAL A 54 18.07 4.79 -2.05
C VAL A 54 17.25 5.00 -3.31
N ARG A 55 17.36 6.17 -3.94
CA ARG A 55 16.57 6.51 -5.13
C ARG A 55 16.90 5.59 -6.30
N TRP A 56 18.17 5.39 -6.61
CA TRP A 56 18.59 4.56 -7.73
C TRP A 56 18.07 3.12 -7.60
N ARG A 57 18.10 2.53 -6.39
CA ARG A 57 17.56 1.18 -6.17
C ARG A 57 16.03 1.15 -6.22
N ALA A 58 15.37 2.14 -5.62
CA ALA A 58 13.92 2.27 -5.72
C ALA A 58 13.48 2.36 -7.19
N ASP A 59 14.23 3.05 -8.06
CA ASP A 59 13.95 3.13 -9.49
C ASP A 59 14.09 1.77 -10.21
N LYS A 60 14.96 0.86 -9.73
CA LYS A 60 14.99 -0.54 -10.23
C LYS A 60 13.71 -1.30 -9.89
N ILE A 61 13.19 -1.09 -8.67
CA ILE A 61 11.92 -1.70 -8.24
C ILE A 61 10.74 -1.07 -9.00
N ASN A 62 10.78 0.24 -9.27
CA ASN A 62 9.78 0.92 -10.10
C ASN A 62 9.71 0.32 -11.51
N ASN A 63 10.85 0.14 -12.17
CA ASN A 63 10.91 -0.49 -13.50
C ASN A 63 10.40 -1.94 -13.47
N PHE A 64 10.64 -2.66 -12.36
CA PHE A 64 10.09 -4.00 -12.20
C PHE A 64 8.56 -3.98 -12.00
N MET A 65 8.04 -3.06 -11.19
CA MET A 65 6.61 -2.88 -10.98
C MET A 65 5.89 -2.48 -12.28
N GLU A 66 6.50 -1.63 -13.10
CA GLU A 66 5.99 -1.26 -14.43
C GLU A 66 5.78 -2.51 -15.29
N ARG A 67 6.83 -3.32 -15.45
CA ARG A 67 6.74 -4.59 -16.19
C ARG A 67 5.69 -5.53 -15.62
N VAL A 68 5.62 -5.65 -14.30
CA VAL A 68 4.60 -6.49 -13.65
C VAL A 68 3.20 -5.98 -13.98
N SER A 69 2.97 -4.68 -13.91
CA SER A 69 1.68 -4.06 -14.22
C SER A 69 1.29 -4.27 -15.68
N GLU A 70 2.21 -4.01 -16.61
CA GLU A 70 2.00 -4.22 -18.05
C GLU A 70 1.64 -5.67 -18.38
N GLU A 71 2.35 -6.63 -17.81
CA GLU A 71 2.10 -8.06 -18.04
C GLU A 71 0.77 -8.52 -17.43
N ILE A 72 0.38 -8.02 -16.24
CA ILE A 72 -0.95 -8.31 -15.68
C ILE A 72 -2.03 -7.77 -16.61
N LYS A 73 -1.91 -6.51 -17.04
CA LYS A 73 -2.92 -5.81 -17.85
C LYS A 73 -2.98 -6.33 -19.28
N SER A 74 -1.89 -6.87 -19.83
CA SER A 74 -1.90 -7.51 -21.16
C SER A 74 -2.70 -8.81 -21.17
N ILE A 75 -2.70 -9.56 -20.05
CA ILE A 75 -3.42 -10.82 -19.89
C ILE A 75 -4.88 -10.57 -19.46
N LYS A 76 -5.08 -9.71 -18.46
CA LYS A 76 -6.40 -9.38 -17.89
C LYS A 76 -6.51 -7.87 -17.68
N PRO A 77 -6.98 -7.10 -18.70
CA PRO A 77 -7.03 -5.64 -18.66
C PRO A 77 -7.78 -5.05 -17.45
N ASP A 78 -8.84 -5.73 -17.01
CA ASP A 78 -9.67 -5.31 -15.88
C ASP A 78 -9.17 -5.81 -14.51
N CYS A 79 -8.06 -6.56 -14.46
CA CYS A 79 -7.49 -7.06 -13.21
C CYS A 79 -7.02 -5.89 -12.34
N ILE A 80 -7.60 -5.74 -11.15
CA ILE A 80 -7.21 -4.69 -10.19
C ILE A 80 -5.81 -4.99 -9.65
N ILE A 81 -4.93 -4.00 -9.70
CA ILE A 81 -3.60 -4.08 -9.08
C ILE A 81 -3.63 -3.23 -7.80
N SER A 82 -3.70 -3.90 -6.65
CA SER A 82 -3.72 -3.26 -5.33
C SER A 82 -2.34 -3.39 -4.66
N VAL A 83 -1.99 -2.42 -3.82
CA VAL A 83 -0.84 -2.52 -2.92
C VAL A 83 -1.25 -2.19 -1.49
N SER A 84 -0.68 -2.89 -0.51
CA SER A 84 -0.86 -2.62 0.91
C SER A 84 0.45 -2.14 1.54
N PRO A 85 0.89 -0.88 1.32
CA PRO A 85 2.21 -0.41 1.74
C PRO A 85 2.19 0.21 3.13
N ASN A 86 3.38 0.38 3.71
CA ASN A 86 3.60 1.28 4.84
C ASN A 86 3.49 2.76 4.41
N PRO A 87 3.32 3.72 5.34
CA PRO A 87 3.37 5.15 5.03
C PRO A 87 4.64 5.52 4.26
N PHE A 88 4.52 6.36 3.23
CA PHE A 88 5.59 6.61 2.25
C PHE A 88 6.92 7.04 2.87
N HIS A 89 6.86 7.95 3.84
CA HIS A 89 8.02 8.43 4.59
C HIS A 89 8.80 7.34 5.32
N PHE A 90 8.21 6.14 5.47
CA PHE A 90 8.87 4.94 5.96
C PHE A 90 9.13 3.94 4.81
N ALA A 91 8.15 3.66 3.96
CA ALA A 91 8.24 2.64 2.90
C ALA A 91 9.41 2.87 1.94
N LEU A 92 9.64 4.11 1.51
CA LEU A 92 10.74 4.43 0.60
C LEU A 92 12.12 4.32 1.28
N PRO A 93 12.42 5.07 2.36
CA PRO A 93 13.76 5.04 2.93
C PRO A 93 14.10 3.75 3.68
N ALA A 94 13.11 2.97 4.12
CA ALA A 94 13.36 1.71 4.84
C ALA A 94 13.25 0.46 3.95
N TYR A 95 12.42 0.48 2.91
CA TYR A 95 12.12 -0.70 2.08
C TYR A 95 12.20 -0.45 0.57
N LEU A 96 12.73 0.70 0.16
CA LEU A 96 12.88 1.09 -1.25
C LEU A 96 11.54 1.05 -2.03
N GLN A 97 10.41 1.02 -1.33
CA GLN A 97 9.08 0.85 -1.89
C GLN A 97 8.48 2.22 -2.19
N ASP A 98 8.53 2.62 -3.46
CA ASP A 98 8.04 3.91 -3.95
C ASP A 98 6.61 3.83 -4.51
N TRP A 99 5.66 3.48 -3.64
CA TRP A 99 4.26 3.37 -4.04
C TRP A 99 3.66 4.68 -4.56
N PHE A 100 4.24 5.84 -4.20
CA PHE A 100 3.77 7.13 -4.68
C PHE A 100 4.12 7.37 -6.15
N THR A 101 5.28 6.90 -6.61
CA THR A 101 5.59 6.86 -8.04
C THR A 101 4.66 5.87 -8.76
N TRP A 102 4.39 4.70 -8.20
CA TRP A 102 3.53 3.71 -8.85
C TRP A 102 2.11 4.22 -9.08
N GLU A 103 1.55 4.95 -8.12
CA GLU A 103 0.26 5.61 -8.29
C GLU A 103 0.30 6.64 -9.42
N ARG A 104 1.30 7.53 -9.41
CA ARG A 104 1.41 8.63 -10.40
C ARG A 104 1.65 8.15 -11.83
N GLU A 105 2.37 7.06 -11.98
CA GLU A 105 2.66 6.40 -13.27
C GLU A 105 1.56 5.39 -13.66
N GLU A 106 0.46 5.32 -12.89
CA GLU A 106 -0.72 4.48 -13.17
C GLU A 106 -0.41 2.97 -13.19
N LEU A 107 0.60 2.53 -12.42
CA LEU A 107 1.01 1.13 -12.33
C LEU A 107 0.12 0.31 -11.39
N ILE A 108 -0.61 0.99 -10.50
CA ILE A 108 -1.52 0.41 -9.51
C ILE A 108 -2.90 1.09 -9.60
N ASP A 109 -3.94 0.33 -9.29
CA ASP A 109 -5.34 0.82 -9.30
C ASP A 109 -5.87 1.10 -7.88
N GLU A 110 -5.24 0.60 -6.81
CA GLU A 110 -5.74 0.74 -5.44
C GLU A 110 -4.61 0.73 -4.40
N ILE A 111 -4.78 1.51 -3.32
CA ILE A 111 -3.89 1.49 -2.14
C ILE A 111 -4.68 1.14 -0.88
N VAL A 112 -4.12 0.24 -0.05
CA VAL A 112 -4.56 -0.04 1.31
C VAL A 112 -3.43 0.32 2.28
N LEU A 113 -3.34 1.57 2.69
CA LEU A 113 -2.21 2.06 3.51
C LEU A 113 -2.24 1.49 4.92
N GLN A 114 -1.16 0.82 5.34
CA GLN A 114 -1.03 0.20 6.65
C GLN A 114 -0.74 1.25 7.74
N VAL A 115 -1.77 1.81 8.38
CA VAL A 115 -1.62 2.79 9.46
C VAL A 115 -1.78 2.12 10.81
N TYR A 116 -0.77 1.35 11.20
CA TYR A 116 -0.76 0.57 12.44
C TYR A 116 -0.28 1.42 13.62
N ARG A 117 -1.14 2.34 14.07
CA ARG A 117 -0.88 3.25 15.19
C ARG A 117 -2.07 3.23 16.15
N SER A 118 -1.86 2.77 17.38
CA SER A 118 -2.91 2.81 18.42
C SER A 118 -3.17 4.21 18.98
N ASP A 119 -2.21 5.13 18.84
CA ASP A 119 -2.37 6.53 19.22
C ASP A 119 -3.13 7.31 18.14
N MET A 120 -4.29 7.87 18.49
CA MET A 120 -5.17 8.56 17.53
C MET A 120 -4.54 9.80 16.90
N LYS A 121 -3.68 10.53 17.62
CA LYS A 121 -3.00 11.70 17.06
C LYS A 121 -2.02 11.29 15.98
N ARG A 122 -1.20 10.26 16.24
CA ARG A 122 -0.28 9.68 15.25
C ARG A 122 -1.03 9.05 14.08
N PHE A 123 -2.10 8.32 14.34
CA PHE A 123 -2.96 7.75 13.30
C PHE A 123 -3.48 8.84 12.36
N ILE A 124 -4.09 9.90 12.89
CA ILE A 124 -4.59 11.03 12.11
C ILE A 124 -3.45 11.73 11.35
N ASN A 125 -2.28 11.91 11.96
CA ASN A 125 -1.15 12.55 11.28
C ASN A 125 -0.72 11.79 10.01
N GLU A 126 -0.74 10.45 10.02
CA GLU A 126 -0.45 9.66 8.82
C GLU A 126 -1.50 9.88 7.72
N LEU A 127 -2.79 9.99 8.09
CA LEU A 127 -3.88 10.25 7.14
C LEU A 127 -3.83 11.65 6.51
N GLU A 128 -3.23 12.63 7.20
CA GLU A 128 -3.17 14.02 6.77
C GLU A 128 -1.96 14.36 5.89
N ARG A 129 -1.09 13.38 5.65
CA ARG A 129 0.12 13.54 4.83
C ARG A 129 -0.21 13.90 3.38
N THR A 130 0.68 14.68 2.77
CA THR A 130 0.49 15.23 1.43
C THR A 130 0.36 14.12 0.39
N GLU A 131 1.26 13.13 0.42
CA GLU A 131 1.24 11.98 -0.49
C GLU A 131 -0.06 11.17 -0.38
N VAL A 132 -0.60 11.04 0.83
CA VAL A 132 -1.86 10.33 1.08
C VAL A 132 -3.03 11.11 0.48
N LYS A 133 -3.08 12.43 0.69
CA LYS A 133 -4.11 13.30 0.12
C LYS A 133 -4.07 13.32 -1.41
N LEU A 134 -2.88 13.35 -1.99
CA LEU A 134 -2.71 13.37 -3.44
C LEU A 134 -3.14 12.05 -4.08
N ALA A 135 -2.62 10.92 -3.59
CA ALA A 135 -2.96 9.60 -4.13
C ALA A 135 -4.45 9.27 -3.97
N LYS A 136 -5.05 9.63 -2.82
CA LYS A 136 -6.48 9.45 -2.55
C LYS A 136 -7.40 10.17 -3.55
N ASN A 137 -6.94 11.26 -4.15
CA ASN A 137 -7.73 11.98 -5.15
C ASN A 137 -7.67 11.32 -6.54
N ASN A 138 -6.74 10.39 -6.77
CA ASN A 138 -6.50 9.78 -8.08
C ASN A 138 -6.99 8.33 -8.16
N ILE A 139 -6.85 7.55 -7.09
CA ILE A 139 -7.24 6.13 -7.03
C ILE A 139 -7.93 5.76 -5.71
N PRO A 140 -8.72 4.67 -5.67
CA PRO A 140 -9.27 4.13 -4.43
C PRO A 140 -8.18 3.93 -3.37
N PHE A 141 -8.36 4.61 -2.24
CA PHE A 141 -7.39 4.66 -1.16
C PHE A 141 -8.07 4.31 0.16
N ALA A 142 -7.80 3.13 0.68
CA ALA A 142 -8.30 2.61 1.95
C ALA A 142 -7.19 2.60 3.01
N ILE A 143 -7.59 2.44 4.28
CA ILE A 143 -6.67 2.41 5.42
C ILE A 143 -6.71 1.06 6.11
N GLY A 144 -5.57 0.39 6.20
CA GLY A 144 -5.35 -0.78 7.03
C GLY A 144 -5.23 -0.38 8.51
N ILE A 145 -6.07 -0.97 9.36
CA ILE A 145 -6.13 -0.75 10.80
C ILE A 145 -5.62 -1.99 11.54
N LEU A 146 -4.71 -1.77 12.50
CA LEU A 146 -4.24 -2.83 13.39
C LEU A 146 -5.27 -3.09 14.51
N THR A 147 -5.98 -4.22 14.44
CA THR A 147 -6.93 -4.69 15.45
C THR A 147 -6.26 -5.40 16.62
N GLY A 148 -4.96 -5.67 16.50
CA GLY A 148 -4.14 -6.25 17.56
C GLY A 148 -3.26 -7.41 17.11
N LEU A 149 -2.35 -7.82 17.99
CA LEU A 149 -1.56 -9.04 17.88
C LEU A 149 -1.90 -10.00 19.02
N LYS A 150 -1.40 -11.23 18.93
CA LYS A 150 -1.52 -12.21 20.02
C LYS A 150 -0.98 -11.60 21.31
N ASN A 151 -1.78 -11.64 22.39
CA ASN A 151 -1.51 -11.05 23.70
C ASN A 151 -1.43 -9.51 23.76
N ASN A 152 -1.70 -8.79 22.67
CA ASN A 152 -1.71 -7.33 22.65
C ASN A 152 -2.78 -6.83 21.66
N SER A 153 -4.05 -6.94 22.05
CA SER A 153 -5.16 -6.48 21.22
C SER A 153 -5.49 -5.00 21.36
N THR A 154 -5.92 -4.40 20.26
CA THR A 154 -6.40 -3.02 20.21
C THR A 154 -7.84 -3.00 20.72
N PRO A 155 -8.20 -2.20 21.74
CA PRO A 155 -9.60 -2.10 22.20
C PRO A 155 -10.56 -1.77 21.06
N ILE A 156 -11.78 -2.32 21.10
CA ILE A 156 -12.78 -2.10 20.03
C ILE A 156 -13.13 -0.61 19.88
N THR A 157 -13.14 0.14 20.98
CA THR A 157 -13.40 1.59 20.96
C THR A 157 -12.33 2.37 20.18
N ILE A 158 -11.07 1.95 20.23
CA ILE A 158 -10.00 2.56 19.44
C ILE A 158 -10.19 2.24 17.96
N ILE A 159 -10.59 1.00 17.63
CA ILE A 159 -10.91 0.60 16.25
C ILE A 159 -12.08 1.44 15.73
N GLU A 160 -13.14 1.64 16.52
CA GLU A 160 -14.28 2.51 16.19
C GLU A 160 -13.83 3.96 15.92
N GLU A 161 -13.01 4.54 16.80
CA GLU A 161 -12.47 5.90 16.63
C GLU A 161 -11.63 6.04 15.35
N GLN A 162 -10.82 5.04 15.02
CA GLN A 162 -10.03 5.00 13.80
C GLN A 162 -10.92 4.92 12.55
N ILE A 163 -11.93 4.05 12.56
CA ILE A 163 -12.89 3.93 11.44
C ILE A 163 -13.62 5.25 11.23
N GLU A 164 -14.08 5.90 12.29
CA GLU A 164 -14.73 7.21 12.20
C GLU A 164 -13.78 8.29 11.69
N ALA A 165 -12.50 8.26 12.09
CA ALA A 165 -11.49 9.17 11.56
C ALA A 165 -11.23 8.97 10.06
N VAL A 166 -11.25 7.72 9.58
CA VAL A 166 -11.11 7.36 8.16
C VAL A 166 -12.35 7.83 7.37
N ARG A 167 -13.56 7.58 7.89
CA ARG A 167 -14.82 8.02 7.28
C ARG A 167 -14.92 9.53 7.15
N LYS A 168 -14.60 10.28 8.22
CA LYS A 168 -14.61 11.76 8.22
C LYS A 168 -13.69 12.38 7.17
N ARG A 169 -12.70 11.62 6.69
CA ARG A 169 -11.74 12.05 5.66
C ARG A 169 -12.08 11.53 4.27
N ASN A 170 -13.22 10.85 4.10
CA ASN A 170 -13.71 10.33 2.83
C ASN A 170 -12.71 9.37 2.15
N PHE A 171 -11.98 8.56 2.92
CA PHE A 171 -11.21 7.44 2.36
C PHE A 171 -12.16 6.38 1.79
N ALA A 172 -11.64 5.56 0.87
CA ALA A 172 -12.43 4.58 0.15
C ALA A 172 -12.97 3.45 1.04
N GLY A 173 -12.28 3.16 2.14
CA GLY A 173 -12.67 2.13 3.09
C GLY A 173 -11.62 1.88 4.15
N VAL A 174 -11.84 0.80 4.91
CA VAL A 174 -10.91 0.27 5.91
C VAL A 174 -10.64 -1.20 5.64
N SER A 175 -9.45 -1.66 5.98
CA SER A 175 -9.09 -3.07 6.08
C SER A 175 -8.59 -3.37 7.49
N PHE A 176 -8.72 -4.61 7.95
CA PHE A 176 -8.32 -5.01 9.30
C PHE A 176 -7.19 -6.03 9.26
N PHE A 177 -6.17 -5.78 10.08
CA PHE A 177 -5.13 -6.74 10.38
C PHE A 177 -4.97 -6.78 11.91
N PHE A 178 -4.95 -7.87 12.63
CA PHE A 178 -4.99 -9.25 12.19
C PHE A 178 -6.40 -9.84 12.40
N TYR A 179 -6.84 -10.71 11.51
CA TYR A 179 -8.19 -11.27 11.54
C TYR A 179 -8.55 -11.86 12.91
N GLU A 180 -7.66 -12.60 13.56
CA GLU A 180 -7.91 -13.26 14.83
C GLU A 180 -8.11 -12.27 15.98
N SER A 181 -7.41 -11.13 15.93
CA SER A 181 -7.55 -10.08 16.95
C SER A 181 -8.73 -9.16 16.69
N LEU A 182 -9.40 -9.27 15.54
CA LEU A 182 -10.67 -8.58 15.29
C LEU A 182 -11.81 -9.18 16.17
N TRP A 183 -11.75 -10.48 16.49
CA TRP A 183 -12.81 -11.23 17.19
C TRP A 183 -12.27 -11.97 18.43
N LYS A 184 -11.40 -12.98 18.24
CA LYS A 184 -11.04 -14.00 19.25
C LYS A 184 -9.97 -13.57 20.24
N TRP A 185 -8.97 -12.80 19.79
CA TRP A 185 -7.88 -12.32 20.64
C TRP A 185 -8.11 -10.91 21.16
N GLY A 186 -9.35 -10.42 21.07
CA GLY A 186 -9.76 -9.11 21.57
C GLY A 186 -9.58 -8.94 23.08
N LYS A 187 -9.53 -7.68 23.53
CA LYS A 187 -9.60 -7.38 24.97
C LYS A 187 -11.00 -7.61 25.50
N GLU A 188 -11.99 -7.28 24.69
CA GLU A 188 -13.40 -7.53 24.91
C GLU A 188 -13.77 -8.95 24.47
N SER A 189 -14.92 -9.45 24.94
CA SER A 189 -15.44 -10.75 24.49
C SER A 189 -15.81 -10.72 23.00
N GLU A 190 -15.80 -11.89 22.38
CA GLU A 190 -16.18 -12.06 20.96
C GLU A 190 -17.55 -11.47 20.65
N ASN A 191 -18.55 -11.67 21.53
CA ASN A 191 -19.90 -11.11 21.36
C ASN A 191 -19.89 -9.57 21.30
N ILE A 192 -19.18 -8.91 22.22
CA ILE A 192 -19.11 -7.43 22.26
C ILE A 192 -18.49 -6.89 20.96
N ARG A 193 -17.47 -7.57 20.43
CA ARG A 193 -16.81 -7.16 19.19
C ARG A 193 -17.67 -7.39 17.97
N ASN A 194 -18.36 -8.53 17.91
CA ASN A 194 -19.28 -8.83 16.82
C ASN A 194 -20.42 -7.82 16.78
N GLU A 195 -21.05 -7.51 17.92
CA GLU A 195 -22.11 -6.48 18.00
C GLU A 195 -21.60 -5.10 17.56
N ALA A 196 -20.39 -4.72 17.97
CA ALA A 196 -19.79 -3.46 17.54
C ALA A 196 -19.54 -3.43 16.02
N LEU A 197 -18.94 -4.49 15.45
CA LEU A 197 -18.66 -4.59 14.00
C LEU A 197 -19.94 -4.62 13.17
N GLU A 198 -20.96 -5.36 13.61
CA GLU A 198 -22.27 -5.35 12.99
C GLU A 198 -22.82 -3.92 12.96
N LYS A 199 -22.79 -3.21 14.09
CA LYS A 199 -23.23 -1.81 14.18
C LYS A 199 -22.45 -0.88 13.25
N ILE A 200 -21.12 -1.05 13.17
CA ILE A 200 -20.26 -0.25 12.31
C ILE A 200 -20.61 -0.45 10.83
N PHE A 201 -20.97 -1.67 10.41
CA PHE A 201 -21.17 -2.04 9.01
C PHE A 201 -22.62 -2.37 8.61
N GLN A 202 -23.63 -1.89 9.37
CA GLN A 202 -25.05 -2.13 9.04
C GLN A 202 -25.48 -1.57 7.67
N GLY A 203 -24.79 -0.55 7.17
CA GLY A 203 -25.09 0.09 5.88
C GLY A 203 -24.21 -0.43 4.76
N LYS A 204 -24.82 -0.74 3.61
CA LYS A 204 -24.06 -0.96 2.37
C LYS A 204 -23.50 0.37 1.88
N ILE A 205 -22.20 0.40 1.60
CA ILE A 205 -21.53 1.54 0.97
C ILE A 205 -21.18 1.14 -0.46
N SER A 206 -21.45 2.01 -1.43
CA SER A 206 -21.05 1.78 -2.82
C SER A 206 -19.53 1.90 -2.94
N ARG A 207 -18.90 1.06 -3.77
CA ARG A 207 -17.47 1.22 -4.07
C ARG A 207 -17.24 2.64 -4.59
N PRO A 208 -16.28 3.39 -4.03
CA PRO A 208 -16.00 4.74 -4.51
C PRO A 208 -15.60 4.69 -5.98
N HIS A 209 -16.37 5.38 -6.81
CA HIS A 209 -16.02 5.57 -8.20
C HIS A 209 -15.09 6.79 -8.27
N ILE A 210 -13.78 6.56 -8.32
CA ILE A 210 -12.84 7.64 -8.60
C ILE A 210 -12.72 7.69 -10.12
N SER A 211 -13.29 8.74 -10.71
CA SER A 211 -13.23 9.01 -12.14
C SER A 211 -11.77 9.11 -12.55
N SER A 212 -11.23 8.06 -13.19
CA SER A 212 -9.92 8.11 -13.82
C SER A 212 -10.00 8.97 -15.08
N SER A 213 -10.05 10.29 -14.91
CA SER A 213 -10.02 11.25 -16.02
C SER A 213 -8.72 11.17 -16.85
N LYS A 214 -7.74 10.38 -16.40
CA LYS A 214 -6.48 10.15 -17.12
C LYS A 214 -6.51 8.97 -18.11
N LYS A 215 -7.37 7.96 -17.92
CA LYS A 215 -7.40 6.77 -18.81
C LYS A 215 -7.91 7.10 -20.23
N GLU A 216 -8.66 8.18 -20.41
CA GLU A 216 -9.16 8.59 -21.73
C GLU A 216 -8.10 9.27 -22.63
N GLY A 217 -6.96 9.69 -22.07
CA GLY A 217 -5.94 10.47 -22.81
C GLY A 217 -4.87 9.65 -23.56
N LYS A 218 -4.74 8.34 -23.30
CA LYS A 218 -3.63 7.52 -23.86
C LYS A 218 -3.97 6.71 -25.11
N LEU A 219 -5.22 6.75 -25.58
CA LEU A 219 -5.67 6.10 -26.83
C LEU A 219 -5.24 6.82 -28.12
N LEU A 220 -4.46 7.90 -28.02
CA LEU A 220 -3.97 8.67 -29.17
C LEU A 220 -2.45 8.87 -29.13
N ARG A 221 -1.68 7.78 -29.24
CA ARG A 221 -0.32 7.83 -29.80
C ARG A 221 -0.13 6.65 -30.74
N SER A 222 -0.44 6.92 -32.02
CA SER A 222 0.03 6.18 -33.20
C SER A 222 1.53 6.35 -33.38
#